data_AF-Q3UZD0-F1
#
_entry.id   AF-Q3UZD0-F1
#
_cell.length_a   1.000
_cell.length_b   1.000
_cell.length_c   1.000
_cell.angle_alpha   90.00
_cell.angle_beta   90.00
_cell.angle_gamma   90.00
#
_symmetry.space_group_name_H-M   'P 1'
#
loop_
_entity.id
_entity.type
_entity.pdbx_description
1 polymer ?
#
loop_
_entity_poly.entity_id
_entity_poly.type
_entity_poly.pdbx_seq_one_letter_code
_entity_poly.pdbx_strand_id
1 'polypeptide(L)'
;MAATAGGGPGAAAGAVGAGGAAAASGLAVYRRKDGGPASKFWESPDTVSQLDSVRVWLGKHYKKYVHADAPTNKTLAGLVVQLLQFQEDAFGKHVTNPAFTKLPAKCFMDFKAGGTLCHILGAAYKYKNEQGWRRFDLQNPSRMDRNVEMFMNIEKTLVQNNCLTRPNIYLIPDIDLKLANKLKDIIKRHQGTFTDEKSKASHHIYPYPSSQEDEEWLRPVMRRDKQVLVHWGFYPDSYDTWVHSNDVDAEIEDAPIPEKPWKVHVKWILDTDVFNEWMNEEDYEVDENRKPVSFRQRISTKNEEPVRSPERRDRKASANSRKRKPSPSPPPPTATESRKKSGKKGQASLYGKRRSQKEEDEQEDLTKDMEDPTPVPNIEEVVLPKNVNPKKDSENTPVKGGTVADLDEQDEEAVTTGGKEDEDPSKGDPSRSVDPGEDNVTEQTNHIIIPSYASWFDYNCIHVIERRALPEFFNGKNKSKTPEM
;
A
#
# COMPACT_ATOMS: atom_id res chain seq x y z
N MET A 1 70.59 -37.34 -14.83
CA MET A 1 69.50 -36.93 -15.74
C MET A 1 68.32 -36.46 -14.89
N ALA A 2 67.67 -35.39 -15.35
CA ALA A 2 66.40 -34.73 -15.00
C ALA A 2 65.27 -35.60 -14.40
N ALA A 3 64.20 -35.10 -13.75
CA ALA A 3 63.79 -33.79 -13.22
C ALA A 3 62.42 -33.94 -12.49
N THR A 4 62.08 -33.00 -11.58
CA THR A 4 60.77 -32.28 -11.32
C THR A 4 59.42 -33.00 -11.50
N ALA A 5 58.28 -32.68 -10.86
CA ALA A 5 57.73 -31.78 -9.82
C ALA A 5 56.24 -32.25 -9.70
N GLY A 6 55.47 -32.10 -8.63
CA GLY A 6 55.00 -30.86 -8.00
C GLY A 6 53.64 -31.16 -7.35
N GLY A 7 53.42 -30.68 -6.13
CA GLY A 7 52.21 -30.88 -5.34
C GLY A 7 51.43 -29.59 -5.14
N GLY A 8 50.19 -29.74 -4.65
CA GLY A 8 49.35 -28.67 -4.15
C GLY A 8 48.15 -29.24 -3.38
N PRO A 9 48.06 -29.02 -2.06
CA PRO A 9 46.90 -29.39 -1.24
C PRO A 9 45.96 -28.19 -1.02
N GLY A 10 44.71 -28.49 -0.71
CA GLY A 10 43.70 -27.52 -0.27
C GLY A 10 43.64 -27.35 1.25
N ALA A 11 42.99 -26.27 1.67
CA ALA A 11 42.44 -25.92 2.99
C ALA A 11 42.19 -24.39 2.95
N ALA A 12 41.31 -23.73 3.67
CA ALA A 12 40.21 -24.05 4.56
C ALA A 12 39.43 -22.72 4.77
N ALA A 13 38.22 -22.81 5.30
CA ALA A 13 37.38 -21.69 5.68
C ALA A 13 37.92 -20.90 6.89
N GLY A 14 37.62 -19.60 6.96
CA GLY A 14 37.85 -18.72 8.12
C GLY A 14 36.81 -17.60 8.17
N ALA A 15 36.34 -17.27 9.38
CA ALA A 15 35.10 -16.57 9.68
C ALA A 15 35.25 -15.09 10.06
N VAL A 16 34.14 -14.35 9.92
CA VAL A 16 33.63 -13.12 10.60
C VAL A 16 34.46 -11.83 10.66
N GLY A 17 33.81 -10.71 10.31
CA GLY A 17 34.23 -9.36 10.68
C GLY A 17 33.19 -8.29 10.29
N ALA A 18 32.57 -7.67 11.29
CA ALA A 18 31.55 -6.63 11.16
C ALA A 18 32.08 -5.30 10.60
N GLY A 19 31.24 -4.58 9.85
CA GLY A 19 31.51 -3.20 9.43
C GLY A 19 30.26 -2.58 8.81
N GLY A 20 29.52 -1.81 9.61
CA GLY A 20 28.30 -1.14 9.16
C GLY A 20 28.57 0.03 8.21
N ALA A 21 27.69 0.18 7.23
CA ALA A 21 27.41 1.47 6.60
C ALA A 21 25.92 1.48 6.26
N ALA A 22 25.14 2.19 7.07
CA ALA A 22 23.73 2.43 6.81
C ALA A 22 23.62 3.39 5.61
N ALA A 23 23.30 2.85 4.44
CA ALA A 23 22.82 3.65 3.33
C ALA A 23 21.34 3.99 3.59
N ALA A 24 21.05 5.29 3.75
CA ALA A 24 19.72 5.83 3.88
C ALA A 24 18.90 5.52 2.62
N SER A 25 18.19 4.40 2.65
CA SER A 25 17.16 4.07 1.68
C SER A 25 15.92 4.82 2.12
N GLY A 26 15.47 5.80 1.33
CA GLY A 26 14.13 6.35 1.50
C GLY A 26 13.14 5.21 1.28
N LEU A 27 12.62 4.65 2.38
CA LEU A 27 11.70 3.51 2.34
C LEU A 27 10.33 4.02 1.91
N ALA A 28 9.99 3.77 0.64
CA ALA A 28 8.64 4.00 0.14
C ALA A 28 7.65 3.13 0.93
N VAL A 29 6.75 3.78 1.66
CA VAL A 29 5.65 3.11 2.36
C VAL A 29 4.58 2.76 1.33
N TYR A 30 4.12 1.50 1.33
CA TYR A 30 3.12 1.01 0.36
C TYR A 30 1.83 0.58 1.04
N ARG A 31 0.69 0.96 0.45
CA ARG A 31 -0.63 0.48 0.87
C ARG A 31 -0.83 -0.98 0.49
N ARG A 32 -1.62 -1.70 1.30
CA ARG A 32 -2.10 -3.04 0.97
C ARG A 32 -2.96 -3.06 -0.31
N LYS A 33 -2.92 -4.19 -1.01
CA LYS A 33 -3.71 -4.42 -2.23
C LYS A 33 -5.19 -4.68 -1.94
N ASP A 34 -5.48 -5.28 -0.79
CA ASP A 34 -6.82 -5.68 -0.34
C ASP A 34 -7.01 -5.36 1.16
N GLY A 35 -8.27 -5.47 1.60
CA GLY A 35 -8.68 -5.29 2.99
C GLY A 35 -8.53 -6.54 3.86
N GLY A 36 -7.72 -7.52 3.46
CA GLY A 36 -7.56 -8.79 4.16
C GLY A 36 -6.92 -8.63 5.55
N PRO A 37 -6.84 -9.69 6.36
CA PRO A 37 -6.22 -9.64 7.69
C PRO A 37 -4.71 -9.37 7.62
N ALA A 38 -4.19 -8.64 8.60
CA ALA A 38 -2.76 -8.55 8.86
C ALA A 38 -2.31 -9.76 9.70
N SER A 39 -2.17 -10.94 9.09
CA SER A 39 -1.95 -12.21 9.83
C SER A 39 -0.75 -12.15 10.79
N LYS A 40 0.37 -11.55 10.36
CA LYS A 40 1.57 -11.36 11.21
C LYS A 40 1.27 -10.59 12.50
N PHE A 41 0.39 -9.59 12.44
CA PHE A 41 -0.01 -8.83 13.62
C PHE A 41 -0.83 -9.71 14.57
N TRP A 42 -1.84 -10.41 14.07
CA TRP A 42 -2.73 -11.25 14.87
C TRP A 42 -2.02 -12.47 15.47
N GLU A 43 -1.03 -13.02 14.78
CA GLU A 43 -0.23 -14.17 15.22
C GLU A 43 0.92 -13.80 16.15
N SER A 44 1.25 -12.50 16.26
CA SER A 44 2.34 -12.06 17.14
C SER A 44 2.07 -12.40 18.61
N PRO A 45 3.09 -12.84 19.38
CA PRO A 45 2.93 -13.16 20.80
C PRO A 45 2.30 -12.04 21.61
N ASP A 46 2.67 -10.80 21.29
CA ASP A 46 2.16 -9.63 21.99
C ASP A 46 0.67 -9.37 21.69
N THR A 47 0.17 -9.62 20.47
CA THR A 47 -1.27 -9.47 20.19
C THR A 47 -2.05 -10.60 20.85
N VAL A 48 -1.49 -11.81 20.80
CA VAL A 48 -2.07 -12.98 21.45
C VAL A 48 -2.15 -12.76 22.97
N SER A 49 -1.16 -12.15 23.61
CA SER A 49 -1.23 -11.86 25.05
C SER A 49 -2.34 -10.86 25.40
N GLN A 50 -2.59 -9.85 24.56
CA GLN A 50 -3.66 -8.86 24.75
C GLN A 50 -5.08 -9.46 24.65
N LEU A 51 -5.25 -10.62 24.03
CA LEU A 51 -6.54 -11.32 23.99
C LEU A 51 -6.95 -11.95 25.33
N ASP A 52 -6.11 -11.87 26.37
CA ASP A 52 -6.45 -12.45 27.67
C ASP A 52 -7.69 -11.80 28.30
N SER A 53 -7.81 -10.48 28.24
CA SER A 53 -9.00 -9.73 28.69
C SER A 53 -10.26 -10.22 27.99
N VAL A 54 -10.18 -10.44 26.67
CA VAL A 54 -11.27 -10.92 25.82
C VAL A 54 -11.63 -12.35 26.19
N ARG A 55 -10.64 -13.24 26.33
CA ARG A 55 -10.83 -14.64 26.71
C ARG A 55 -11.52 -14.76 28.07
N VAL A 56 -11.05 -14.03 29.07
CA VAL A 56 -11.65 -14.01 30.42
C VAL A 56 -13.08 -13.51 30.37
N TRP A 57 -13.34 -12.45 29.62
CA TRP A 57 -14.68 -11.90 29.45
C TRP A 57 -15.64 -12.90 28.78
N LEU A 58 -15.19 -13.56 27.70
CA LEU A 58 -15.96 -14.63 27.03
C LEU A 58 -16.27 -15.79 27.98
N GLY A 59 -15.29 -16.23 28.77
CA GLY A 59 -15.46 -17.28 29.77
C GLY A 59 -16.49 -16.95 30.85
N LYS A 60 -16.72 -15.65 31.13
CA LYS A 60 -17.73 -15.17 32.08
C LYS A 60 -19.10 -14.97 31.44
N HIS A 61 -19.18 -14.24 30.33
CA HIS A 61 -20.44 -13.78 29.75
C HIS A 61 -21.03 -14.75 28.73
N TYR A 62 -20.19 -15.56 28.07
CA TYR A 62 -20.57 -16.57 27.09
C TYR A 62 -20.25 -18.00 27.57
N LYS A 63 -20.11 -18.20 28.89
CA LYS A 63 -19.74 -19.49 29.52
C LYS A 63 -20.47 -20.69 28.92
N LYS A 64 -21.79 -20.58 28.76
CA LYS A 64 -22.64 -21.65 28.19
C LYS A 64 -22.17 -22.14 26.82
N TYR A 65 -21.61 -21.24 26.01
CA TYR A 65 -21.23 -21.49 24.62
C TYR A 65 -19.77 -21.88 24.47
N VAL A 66 -18.90 -21.45 25.39
CA VAL A 66 -17.44 -21.67 25.32
C VAL A 66 -16.92 -22.73 26.29
N HIS A 67 -17.64 -23.09 27.35
CA HIS A 67 -17.09 -23.97 28.40
C HIS A 67 -16.73 -25.38 27.91
N ALA A 68 -17.49 -25.95 26.97
CA ALA A 68 -17.22 -27.29 26.44
C ALA A 68 -15.93 -27.34 25.60
N ASP A 69 -15.51 -26.20 25.04
CA ASP A 69 -14.35 -26.05 24.17
C ASP A 69 -13.76 -24.65 24.40
N ALA A 70 -13.11 -24.50 25.56
CA ALA A 70 -12.68 -23.20 26.05
C ALA A 70 -11.57 -22.62 25.15
N PRO A 71 -11.76 -21.42 24.57
CA PRO A 71 -10.79 -20.86 23.66
C PRO A 71 -9.51 -20.44 24.39
N THR A 72 -8.38 -20.69 23.75
CA THR A 72 -7.09 -20.07 24.08
C THR A 72 -6.93 -18.75 23.34
N ASN A 73 -6.05 -17.87 23.80
CA ASN A 73 -5.76 -16.63 23.09
C ASN A 73 -5.30 -16.87 21.64
N LYS A 74 -4.50 -17.91 21.40
CA LYS A 74 -4.05 -18.30 20.06
C LYS A 74 -5.21 -18.70 19.15
N THR A 75 -6.16 -19.46 19.68
CA THR A 75 -7.37 -19.84 18.91
C THR A 75 -8.29 -18.65 18.66
N LEU A 76 -8.37 -17.68 19.58
CA LEU A 76 -9.14 -16.45 19.36
C LEU A 76 -8.49 -15.59 18.26
N ALA A 77 -7.17 -15.41 18.29
CA ALA A 77 -6.44 -14.71 17.23
C ALA A 77 -6.66 -15.36 15.85
N GLY A 78 -6.53 -16.70 15.79
CA GLY A 78 -6.79 -17.45 14.56
C GLY A 78 -8.24 -17.34 14.06
N LEU A 79 -9.21 -17.23 14.97
CA LEU A 79 -10.60 -16.98 14.61
C LEU A 79 -10.80 -15.56 14.05
N VAL A 80 -10.15 -14.55 14.64
CA VAL A 80 -10.21 -13.17 14.11
C VAL A 80 -9.66 -13.11 12.69
N VAL A 81 -8.52 -13.76 12.43
CA VAL A 81 -7.96 -13.85 11.07
C VAL A 81 -8.93 -14.51 10.11
N GLN A 82 -9.57 -15.63 10.50
CA GLN A 82 -10.57 -16.30 9.66
C GLN A 82 -11.79 -15.43 9.40
N LEU A 83 -12.29 -14.69 10.39
CA LEU A 83 -13.43 -13.78 10.23
C LEU A 83 -13.08 -12.63 9.27
N LEU A 84 -11.92 -11.99 9.46
CA LEU A 84 -11.45 -10.92 8.59
C LEU A 84 -11.22 -11.41 7.15
N GLN A 85 -10.63 -12.59 6.98
CA GLN A 85 -10.42 -13.19 5.65
C GLN A 85 -11.76 -13.49 4.97
N PHE A 86 -12.69 -14.15 5.66
CA PHE A 86 -14.01 -14.41 5.12
C PHE A 86 -14.73 -13.12 4.73
N GLN A 87 -14.63 -12.09 5.57
CA GLN A 87 -15.23 -10.79 5.28
C GLN A 87 -14.66 -10.17 3.99
N GLU A 88 -13.36 -10.27 3.74
CA GLU A 88 -12.77 -9.79 2.49
C GLU A 88 -13.18 -10.66 1.29
N ASP A 89 -13.15 -11.98 1.42
CA ASP A 89 -13.46 -12.90 0.32
C ASP A 89 -14.96 -12.89 -0.06
N ALA A 90 -15.84 -12.73 0.94
CA ALA A 90 -17.30 -12.79 0.76
C ALA A 90 -17.93 -11.41 0.52
N PHE A 91 -17.33 -10.35 1.06
CA PHE A 91 -17.92 -9.01 1.09
C PHE A 91 -16.95 -7.90 0.64
N GLY A 92 -15.74 -8.22 0.22
CA GLY A 92 -14.73 -7.25 -0.20
C GLY A 92 -15.10 -6.48 -1.46
N LYS A 93 -14.30 -5.46 -1.77
CA LYS A 93 -14.45 -4.58 -2.95
C LYS A 93 -14.54 -5.31 -4.28
N HIS A 94 -13.92 -6.49 -4.38
CA HIS A 94 -13.88 -7.30 -5.59
C HIS A 94 -15.11 -8.19 -5.78
N VAL A 95 -15.99 -8.27 -4.77
CA VAL A 95 -17.18 -9.13 -4.80
C VAL A 95 -18.34 -8.38 -5.44
N THR A 96 -18.93 -8.99 -6.47
CA THR A 96 -20.14 -8.46 -7.11
C THR A 96 -21.36 -8.76 -6.25
N ASN A 97 -22.14 -7.72 -5.90
CA ASN A 97 -23.36 -7.82 -5.10
C ASN A 97 -23.17 -8.56 -3.76
N PRO A 98 -22.31 -8.05 -2.86
CA PRO A 98 -22.07 -8.69 -1.57
C PRO A 98 -23.34 -8.75 -0.73
N ALA A 99 -23.56 -9.89 -0.06
CA ALA A 99 -24.77 -10.13 0.74
C ALA A 99 -24.81 -9.35 2.07
N PHE A 100 -23.70 -8.71 2.44
CA PHE A 100 -23.49 -8.05 3.72
C PHE A 100 -22.48 -6.91 3.56
N THR A 101 -22.64 -5.82 4.30
CA THR A 101 -21.65 -4.73 4.38
C THR A 101 -20.61 -5.06 5.43
N LYS A 102 -19.32 -4.95 5.09
CA LYS A 102 -18.23 -5.28 6.01
C LYS A 102 -18.37 -4.53 7.33
N LEU A 103 -18.09 -5.24 8.42
CA LEU A 103 -17.84 -4.64 9.72
C LEU A 103 -16.52 -3.85 9.64
N PRO A 104 -16.49 -2.57 10.06
CA PRO A 104 -15.27 -1.78 10.06
C PRO A 104 -14.13 -2.47 10.78
N ALA A 105 -12.92 -2.48 10.21
CA ALA A 105 -11.79 -3.22 10.79
C ALA A 105 -11.45 -2.76 12.22
N LYS A 106 -11.68 -1.48 12.56
CA LYS A 106 -11.57 -0.95 13.92
C LYS A 106 -12.42 -1.70 14.97
N CYS A 107 -13.52 -2.34 14.58
CA CYS A 107 -14.34 -3.15 15.48
C CYS A 107 -13.58 -4.38 16.00
N PHE A 108 -12.59 -4.88 15.25
CA PHE A 108 -11.76 -6.00 15.68
C PHE A 108 -10.63 -5.56 16.62
N MET A 109 -10.33 -4.26 16.71
CA MET A 109 -9.16 -3.74 17.43
C MET A 109 -9.46 -3.29 18.87
N ASP A 110 -10.67 -3.51 19.39
CA ASP A 110 -11.04 -3.18 20.77
C ASP A 110 -10.86 -4.37 21.73
N PHE A 111 -9.65 -4.50 22.28
CA PHE A 111 -9.26 -5.56 23.22
C PHE A 111 -9.79 -5.35 24.65
N LYS A 112 -10.56 -4.29 24.92
CA LYS A 112 -11.09 -4.03 26.27
C LYS A 112 -12.10 -5.10 26.67
N ALA A 113 -12.21 -5.36 27.97
CA ALA A 113 -13.24 -6.24 28.50
C ALA A 113 -14.63 -5.67 28.20
N GLY A 114 -15.46 -6.42 27.47
CA GLY A 114 -16.76 -5.93 26.98
C GLY A 114 -16.67 -4.99 25.79
N GLY A 115 -15.49 -4.87 25.16
CA GLY A 115 -15.30 -4.12 23.92
C GLY A 115 -15.93 -4.79 22.71
N THR A 116 -15.86 -4.13 21.56
CA THR A 116 -16.42 -4.62 20.28
C THR A 116 -15.95 -6.03 19.93
N LEU A 117 -14.65 -6.33 20.12
CA LEU A 117 -14.08 -7.65 19.81
C LEU A 117 -14.68 -8.77 20.68
N CYS A 118 -14.96 -8.47 21.95
CA CYS A 118 -15.62 -9.41 22.87
C CYS A 118 -17.00 -9.82 22.34
N HIS A 119 -17.78 -8.85 21.85
CA HIS A 119 -19.11 -9.10 21.30
C HIS A 119 -19.07 -9.82 19.96
N ILE A 120 -18.08 -9.53 19.10
CA ILE A 120 -17.87 -10.26 17.83
C ILE A 120 -17.62 -11.74 18.11
N LEU A 121 -16.61 -12.05 18.93
CA LEU A 121 -16.23 -13.43 19.23
C LEU A 121 -17.34 -14.15 20.01
N GLY A 122 -17.98 -13.47 20.98
CA GLY A 122 -19.08 -14.02 21.74
C GLY A 122 -20.26 -14.42 20.86
N ALA A 123 -20.67 -13.55 19.93
CA ALA A 123 -21.72 -13.85 18.96
C ALA A 123 -21.33 -15.01 18.04
N ALA A 124 -20.09 -15.06 17.55
CA ALA A 124 -19.59 -16.16 16.73
C ALA A 124 -19.64 -17.51 17.46
N TYR A 125 -19.18 -17.57 18.73
CA TYR A 125 -19.23 -18.79 19.54
C TYR A 125 -20.66 -19.21 19.89
N LYS A 126 -21.54 -18.25 20.18
CA LYS A 126 -22.96 -18.52 20.38
C LYS A 126 -23.58 -19.15 19.13
N TYR A 127 -23.34 -18.56 17.96
CA TYR A 127 -23.85 -19.07 16.70
C TYR A 127 -23.28 -20.46 16.35
N LYS A 128 -21.97 -20.67 16.52
CA LYS A 128 -21.31 -22.00 16.38
C LYS A 128 -22.01 -23.06 17.23
N ASN A 129 -22.35 -22.74 18.48
CA ASN A 129 -23.03 -23.64 19.39
C ASN A 129 -24.45 -23.95 18.93
N GLU A 130 -25.21 -22.93 18.53
CA GLU A 130 -26.59 -23.05 18.03
C GLU A 130 -26.67 -23.88 16.74
N GLN A 131 -25.65 -23.79 15.87
CA GLN A 131 -25.55 -24.60 14.65
C GLN A 131 -24.94 -25.99 14.87
N GLY A 132 -24.56 -26.34 16.10
CA GLY A 132 -23.95 -27.64 16.42
C GLY A 132 -22.58 -27.88 15.77
N TRP A 133 -21.82 -26.82 15.48
CA TRP A 133 -20.53 -26.91 14.80
C TRP A 133 -19.41 -27.35 15.76
N ARG A 134 -18.67 -28.40 15.37
CA ARG A 134 -17.47 -28.84 16.08
C ARG A 134 -16.37 -27.78 16.06
N ARG A 135 -16.11 -27.19 14.90
CA ARG A 135 -15.12 -26.13 14.68
C ARG A 135 -15.66 -25.06 13.71
N PHE A 136 -15.08 -23.87 13.77
CA PHE A 136 -15.24 -22.87 12.72
C PHE A 136 -14.61 -23.38 11.43
N ASP A 137 -15.29 -23.16 10.31
CA ASP A 137 -14.85 -23.57 8.97
C ASP A 137 -15.40 -22.56 7.96
N LEU A 138 -14.73 -21.41 7.90
CA LEU A 138 -15.18 -20.27 7.09
C LEU A 138 -14.78 -20.39 5.62
N GLN A 139 -13.81 -21.26 5.31
CA GLN A 139 -13.34 -21.49 3.94
C GLN A 139 -14.20 -22.48 3.16
N ASN A 140 -15.04 -23.26 3.84
CA ASN A 140 -15.87 -24.28 3.22
C ASN A 140 -17.07 -23.65 2.49
N PRO A 141 -17.14 -23.74 1.14
CA PRO A 141 -18.20 -23.11 0.37
C PRO A 141 -19.60 -23.63 0.72
N SER A 142 -19.72 -24.89 1.18
CA SER A 142 -21.01 -25.46 1.61
C SER A 142 -21.60 -24.78 2.85
N ARG A 143 -20.79 -24.01 3.59
CA ARG A 143 -21.21 -23.26 4.77
C ARG A 143 -21.40 -21.77 4.49
N MET A 144 -21.27 -21.32 3.24
CA MET A 144 -21.28 -19.92 2.87
C MET A 144 -22.48 -19.16 3.45
N ASP A 145 -23.70 -19.59 3.15
CA ASP A 145 -24.92 -18.93 3.63
C ASP A 145 -25.01 -18.88 5.16
N ARG A 146 -24.56 -19.95 5.83
CA ARG A 146 -24.54 -20.01 7.30
C ARG A 146 -23.47 -19.11 7.89
N ASN A 147 -22.33 -18.95 7.22
CA ASN A 147 -21.29 -18.00 7.63
C ASN A 147 -21.78 -16.56 7.42
N VAL A 148 -22.49 -16.26 6.33
CA VAL A 148 -23.14 -14.95 6.13
C VAL A 148 -24.16 -14.66 7.24
N GLU A 149 -25.01 -15.63 7.59
CA GLU A 149 -25.97 -15.53 8.69
C GLU A 149 -25.26 -15.30 10.05
N MET A 150 -24.07 -15.89 10.27
CA MET A 150 -23.25 -15.60 11.44
C MET A 150 -22.85 -14.12 11.51
N PHE A 151 -22.42 -13.52 10.40
CA PHE A 151 -22.06 -12.10 10.33
C PHE A 151 -23.27 -11.19 10.59
N MET A 152 -24.45 -11.53 10.08
CA MET A 152 -25.69 -10.81 10.39
C MET A 152 -26.01 -10.84 11.90
N ASN A 153 -25.79 -11.98 12.57
CA ASN A 153 -25.96 -12.11 14.01
C ASN A 153 -24.90 -11.34 14.82
N ILE A 154 -23.65 -11.32 14.34
CA ILE A 154 -22.58 -10.49 14.90
C ILE A 154 -22.97 -9.02 14.82
N GLU A 155 -23.34 -8.52 13.63
CA GLU A 155 -23.75 -7.12 13.43
C GLU A 155 -24.89 -6.72 14.36
N LYS A 156 -25.94 -7.55 14.42
CA LYS A 156 -27.08 -7.35 15.32
C LYS A 156 -26.64 -7.24 16.77
N THR A 157 -25.71 -8.08 17.21
CA THR A 157 -25.15 -8.03 18.56
C THR A 157 -24.37 -6.74 18.79
N LEU A 158 -23.57 -6.29 17.83
CA LEU A 158 -22.81 -5.06 17.96
C LEU A 158 -23.73 -3.84 18.05
N VAL A 159 -24.77 -3.76 17.22
CA VAL A 159 -25.76 -2.67 17.30
C VAL A 159 -26.48 -2.67 18.64
N GLN A 160 -26.90 -3.83 19.15
CA GLN A 160 -27.60 -3.95 20.43
C GLN A 160 -26.74 -3.54 21.64
N ASN A 161 -25.42 -3.71 21.55
CA ASN A 161 -24.48 -3.34 22.62
C ASN A 161 -23.83 -1.96 22.39
N ASN A 162 -24.38 -1.13 21.50
CA ASN A 162 -23.83 0.19 21.12
C ASN A 162 -22.36 0.15 20.67
N CYS A 163 -21.95 -1.00 20.15
CA CYS A 163 -20.62 -1.30 19.65
C CYS A 163 -20.49 -0.97 18.15
N LEU A 164 -21.61 -0.84 17.45
CA LEU A 164 -21.71 -0.39 16.07
C LEU A 164 -22.89 0.57 15.94
N THR A 165 -22.66 1.76 15.40
CA THR A 165 -23.72 2.75 15.16
C THR A 165 -23.99 2.85 13.66
N ARG A 166 -25.26 2.71 13.27
CA ARG A 166 -25.68 2.93 11.88
C ARG A 166 -25.89 4.43 11.64
N PRO A 167 -25.38 4.99 10.53
CA PRO A 167 -25.51 6.41 10.27
C PRO A 167 -26.96 6.79 9.97
N ASN A 168 -27.43 7.86 10.59
CA ASN A 168 -28.63 8.61 10.21
C ASN A 168 -28.23 9.86 9.42
N ILE A 169 -28.61 9.93 8.16
CA ILE A 169 -28.01 10.80 7.16
C ILE A 169 -29.01 11.85 6.68
N TYR A 170 -28.56 13.11 6.63
CA TYR A 170 -29.25 14.23 6.01
C TYR A 170 -28.48 14.71 4.79
N LEU A 171 -29.14 14.75 3.63
CA LEU A 171 -28.57 15.29 2.40
C LEU A 171 -28.91 16.77 2.28
N ILE A 172 -27.91 17.62 2.06
CA ILE A 172 -28.14 19.05 1.92
C ILE A 172 -28.81 19.35 0.58
N PRO A 173 -29.73 20.34 0.50
CA PRO A 173 -30.50 20.61 -0.71
C PRO A 173 -29.69 20.91 -1.98
N ASP A 174 -28.43 21.32 -1.83
CA ASP A 174 -27.52 21.66 -2.91
C ASP A 174 -27.00 20.44 -3.70
N ILE A 175 -27.32 19.22 -3.27
CA ILE A 175 -26.98 17.99 -4.00
C ILE A 175 -27.99 17.78 -5.14
N ASP A 176 -27.49 17.62 -6.36
CA ASP A 176 -28.31 17.28 -7.54
C ASP A 176 -29.22 16.08 -7.26
N LEU A 177 -30.49 16.16 -7.66
CA LEU A 177 -31.52 15.14 -7.44
C LEU A 177 -31.09 13.76 -7.96
N LYS A 178 -30.41 13.68 -9.11
CA LYS A 178 -29.92 12.41 -9.64
C LYS A 178 -28.90 11.77 -8.71
N LEU A 179 -27.95 12.56 -8.22
CA LEU A 179 -26.96 12.11 -7.24
C LEU A 179 -27.62 11.77 -5.89
N ALA A 180 -28.54 12.60 -5.41
CA ALA A 180 -29.26 12.38 -4.16
C ALA A 180 -30.02 11.04 -4.16
N ASN A 181 -30.68 10.68 -5.27
CA ASN A 181 -31.34 9.38 -5.41
C ASN A 181 -30.34 8.22 -5.36
N LYS A 182 -29.21 8.33 -6.09
CA LYS A 182 -28.12 7.33 -6.01
C LYS A 182 -27.61 7.17 -4.58
N LEU A 183 -27.36 8.27 -3.87
CA LEU A 183 -26.89 8.24 -2.49
C LEU A 183 -27.91 7.56 -1.56
N LYS A 184 -29.21 7.88 -1.70
CA LYS A 184 -30.28 7.23 -0.91
C LYS A 184 -30.32 5.72 -1.11
N ASP A 185 -30.08 5.23 -2.32
CA ASP A 185 -30.04 3.80 -2.60
C ASP A 185 -28.83 3.14 -1.94
N ILE A 186 -27.65 3.78 -2.01
CA ILE A 186 -26.44 3.31 -1.32
C ILE A 186 -26.67 3.24 0.19
N ILE A 187 -27.15 4.33 0.79
CA ILE A 187 -27.41 4.42 2.23
C ILE A 187 -28.28 3.25 2.71
N LYS A 188 -29.39 2.98 1.99
CA LYS A 188 -30.30 1.87 2.34
C LYS A 188 -29.62 0.51 2.22
N ARG A 189 -28.83 0.30 1.16
CA ARG A 189 -28.11 -0.96 0.93
C ARG A 189 -27.11 -1.26 2.05
N HIS A 190 -26.41 -0.24 2.54
CA HIS A 190 -25.46 -0.34 3.66
C HIS A 190 -26.11 -0.14 5.03
N GLN A 191 -27.44 -0.30 5.12
CA GLN A 191 -28.22 -0.29 6.36
C GLN A 191 -28.20 1.04 7.13
N GLY A 192 -27.78 2.13 6.47
CA GLY A 192 -27.94 3.49 6.96
C GLY A 192 -29.39 3.95 6.87
N THR A 193 -29.70 5.01 7.61
CA THR A 193 -31.02 5.63 7.63
C THR A 193 -30.97 7.04 7.05
N PHE A 194 -32.08 7.49 6.49
CA PHE A 194 -32.22 8.83 5.92
C PHE A 194 -33.24 9.62 6.72
N THR A 195 -32.95 10.90 6.94
CA THR A 195 -33.86 11.86 7.59
C THR A 195 -33.91 13.17 6.81
N ASP A 196 -35.09 13.76 6.72
CA ASP A 196 -35.28 15.13 6.23
C ASP A 196 -35.07 16.19 7.34
N GLU A 197 -34.88 15.75 8.59
CA GLU A 197 -34.69 16.64 9.75
C GLU A 197 -33.20 16.78 10.08
N LYS A 198 -32.61 17.93 9.70
CA LYS A 198 -31.20 18.24 9.93
C LYS A 198 -30.73 18.05 11.38
N SER A 199 -31.59 18.34 12.36
CA SER A 199 -31.27 18.24 13.79
C SER A 199 -31.25 16.80 14.35
N LYS A 200 -31.88 15.84 13.66
CA LYS A 200 -31.90 14.42 14.07
C LYS A 200 -30.80 13.60 13.41
N ALA A 201 -30.14 14.17 12.39
CA ALA A 201 -29.11 13.50 11.63
C ALA A 201 -27.82 13.36 12.44
N SER A 202 -27.14 12.24 12.26
CA SER A 202 -25.77 12.02 12.72
C SER A 202 -24.72 12.53 11.73
N HIS A 203 -25.10 12.63 10.44
CA HIS A 203 -24.23 13.05 9.34
C HIS A 203 -24.96 14.02 8.42
N HIS A 204 -24.31 15.12 8.06
CA HIS A 204 -24.75 16.07 7.04
C HIS A 204 -23.85 15.91 5.82
N ILE A 205 -24.46 15.65 4.67
CA ILE A 205 -23.74 15.36 3.44
C ILE A 205 -23.71 16.59 2.54
N TYR A 206 -22.51 17.02 2.18
CA TYR A 206 -22.22 18.16 1.34
C TYR A 206 -21.74 17.73 -0.06
N PRO A 207 -21.98 18.53 -1.12
CA PRO A 207 -21.39 18.28 -2.43
C PRO A 207 -19.85 18.23 -2.39
N TYR A 208 -19.25 17.42 -3.25
CA TYR A 208 -17.79 17.34 -3.40
C TYR A 208 -17.28 18.48 -4.30
N PRO A 209 -16.29 19.29 -3.89
CA PRO A 209 -15.69 20.30 -4.75
C PRO A 209 -14.90 19.65 -5.89
N SER A 210 -15.18 20.01 -7.14
CA SER A 210 -14.53 19.44 -8.33
C SER A 210 -13.02 19.71 -8.45
N SER A 211 -12.44 20.53 -7.56
CA SER A 211 -11.05 21.01 -7.63
C SER A 211 -10.11 20.33 -6.65
N GLN A 212 -10.53 19.28 -5.94
CA GLN A 212 -9.63 18.53 -5.08
C GLN A 212 -8.80 17.55 -5.92
N GLU A 213 -7.49 17.69 -5.87
CA GLU A 213 -6.57 16.64 -6.32
C GLU A 213 -6.62 15.48 -5.31
N ASP A 214 -6.77 14.25 -5.81
CA ASP A 214 -6.68 13.02 -5.03
C ASP A 214 -5.21 12.76 -4.68
N GLU A 215 -4.59 13.64 -3.90
CA GLU A 215 -3.25 13.41 -3.38
C GLU A 215 -3.30 12.25 -2.38
N GLU A 216 -2.42 11.27 -2.58
CA GLU A 216 -2.30 10.14 -1.67
C GLU A 216 -1.54 10.59 -0.42
N TRP A 217 -2.18 10.40 0.73
CA TRP A 217 -1.61 10.71 2.02
C TRP A 217 -1.89 9.59 3.02
N LEU A 218 -1.08 9.55 4.07
CA LEU A 218 -1.24 8.64 5.19
C LEU A 218 -1.20 9.39 6.53
N ARG A 219 -1.71 8.76 7.58
CA ARG A 219 -1.55 9.24 8.97
C ARG A 219 -1.27 8.07 9.93
N PRO A 220 -0.37 8.23 10.92
CA PRO A 220 -0.22 7.26 12.01
C PRO A 220 -1.50 7.15 12.83
N VAL A 221 -1.93 5.92 13.15
CA VAL A 221 -3.12 5.67 13.99
C VAL A 221 -2.83 4.82 15.23
N MET A 222 -1.77 4.02 15.20
CA MET A 222 -1.38 3.17 16.33
C MET A 222 0.11 2.89 16.29
N ARG A 223 0.79 2.87 17.44
CA ARG A 223 2.22 2.53 17.54
C ARG A 223 2.35 1.32 18.42
N ARG A 224 3.22 0.42 18.00
CA ARG A 224 3.51 -0.83 18.69
C ARG A 224 4.95 -1.21 18.44
N ASP A 225 5.77 -1.17 19.47
CA ASP A 225 7.20 -1.47 19.39
C ASP A 225 7.88 -0.65 18.27
N LYS A 226 8.52 -1.34 17.32
CA LYS A 226 9.17 -0.75 16.14
C LYS A 226 8.23 -0.66 14.93
N GLN A 227 6.92 -0.77 15.13
CA GLN A 227 5.93 -0.68 14.08
C GLN A 227 4.90 0.42 14.36
N VAL A 228 4.39 1.00 13.28
CA VAL A 228 3.30 1.97 13.30
C VAL A 228 2.25 1.47 12.33
N LEU A 229 0.99 1.43 12.78
CA LEU A 229 -0.15 1.26 11.90
C LEU A 229 -0.44 2.62 11.27
N VAL A 230 -0.41 2.67 9.94
CA VAL A 230 -0.79 3.85 9.17
C VAL A 230 -2.13 3.63 8.50
N HIS A 231 -2.94 4.68 8.53
CA HIS A 231 -4.17 4.79 7.80
C HIS A 231 -3.95 5.53 6.47
N TRP A 232 -4.61 5.06 5.43
CA TRP A 232 -4.52 5.61 4.07
C TRP A 232 -5.73 6.45 3.75
N GLY A 233 -5.53 7.71 3.40
CA GLY A 233 -6.62 8.65 3.15
C GLY A 233 -7.60 8.16 2.10
N PHE A 234 -8.90 8.23 2.43
CA PHE A 234 -10.01 7.77 1.59
C PHE A 234 -10.07 6.25 1.37
N TYR A 235 -9.38 5.47 2.19
CA TYR A 235 -9.53 4.02 2.28
C TYR A 235 -10.14 3.65 3.63
N PRO A 236 -10.92 2.57 3.73
CA PRO A 236 -11.44 2.15 5.02
C PRO A 236 -10.32 1.51 5.86
N ASP A 237 -10.54 1.43 7.17
CA ASP A 237 -9.57 0.91 8.16
C ASP A 237 -9.04 -0.49 7.81
N SER A 238 -9.77 -1.28 7.00
CA SER A 238 -9.30 -2.60 6.54
C SER A 238 -8.03 -2.54 5.68
N TYR A 239 -7.72 -1.39 5.08
CA TYR A 239 -6.51 -1.18 4.25
C TYR A 239 -5.33 -0.59 5.04
N ASP A 240 -5.52 -0.31 6.33
CA ASP A 240 -4.45 0.17 7.19
C ASP A 240 -3.25 -0.80 7.17
N THR A 241 -2.05 -0.25 7.22
CA THR A 241 -0.80 -1.00 6.98
C THR A 241 0.17 -0.83 8.13
N TRP A 242 0.73 -1.93 8.62
CA TRP A 242 1.84 -1.89 9.57
C TRP A 242 3.14 -1.59 8.83
N VAL A 243 3.83 -0.52 9.23
CA VAL A 243 5.10 -0.04 8.66
C VAL A 243 6.14 0.06 9.76
N HIS A 244 7.43 0.12 9.42
CA HIS A 244 8.46 0.27 10.44
C HIS A 244 8.42 1.69 11.00
N SER A 245 8.72 1.86 12.29
CA SER A 245 8.67 3.16 12.96
C SER A 245 9.63 4.21 12.39
N ASN A 246 10.64 3.78 11.63
CA ASN A 246 11.60 4.65 10.96
C ASN A 246 11.08 5.18 9.62
N ASP A 247 10.03 4.56 9.06
CA ASP A 247 9.49 4.92 7.74
C ASP A 247 8.49 6.08 7.85
N VAL A 248 8.06 6.41 9.07
CA VAL A 248 7.05 7.44 9.35
C VAL A 248 7.50 8.28 10.53
N ASP A 249 8.02 9.47 10.24
CA ASP A 249 8.41 10.47 11.23
C ASP A 249 7.22 11.39 11.58
N ALA A 250 6.25 10.81 12.30
CA ALA A 250 5.12 11.55 12.85
C ALA A 250 4.62 10.92 14.16
N GLU A 251 4.13 11.78 15.05
CA GLU A 251 3.45 11.38 16.27
C GLU A 251 2.04 10.86 15.96
N ILE A 252 1.51 10.02 16.86
CA ILE A 252 0.11 9.62 16.77
C ILE A 252 -0.70 10.70 17.45
N GLU A 253 -1.44 11.44 16.64
CA GLU A 253 -2.40 12.40 17.14
C GLU A 253 -3.66 11.68 17.64
N ASP A 254 -4.16 12.08 18.80
CA ASP A 254 -5.45 11.59 19.30
C ASP A 254 -6.58 11.96 18.33
N ALA A 255 -7.62 11.14 18.31
CA ALA A 255 -8.77 11.41 17.45
C ALA A 255 -9.45 12.67 17.98
N PRO A 256 -9.79 13.63 17.11
CA PRO A 256 -10.61 14.76 17.53
C PRO A 256 -11.86 14.23 18.22
N ILE A 257 -12.27 14.87 19.33
CA ILE A 257 -13.54 14.54 19.95
C ILE A 257 -14.62 14.82 18.89
N PRO A 258 -15.40 13.82 18.44
CA PRO A 258 -16.33 14.03 17.33
C PRO A 258 -17.38 15.07 17.70
N GLU A 259 -17.31 16.26 17.09
CA GLU A 259 -18.42 17.21 17.15
C GLU A 259 -19.55 16.66 16.28
N LYS A 260 -20.55 16.05 16.91
CA LYS A 260 -21.75 15.60 16.20
C LYS A 260 -22.64 16.80 15.86
N PRO A 261 -23.30 16.81 14.68
CA PRO A 261 -23.23 15.81 13.62
C PRO A 261 -21.98 15.97 12.73
N TRP A 262 -21.47 14.85 12.19
CA TRP A 262 -20.40 14.88 11.21
C TRP A 262 -20.82 15.65 9.96
N LYS A 263 -19.96 16.55 9.48
CA LYS A 263 -20.18 17.28 8.23
C LYS A 263 -19.20 16.75 7.19
N VAL A 264 -19.66 15.91 6.27
CA VAL A 264 -18.79 15.21 5.31
C VAL A 264 -19.26 15.40 3.86
N HIS A 265 -18.37 15.28 2.89
CA HIS A 265 -18.74 15.35 1.48
C HIS A 265 -19.28 14.02 0.92
N VAL A 266 -20.01 14.08 -0.21
CA VAL A 266 -20.70 12.93 -0.84
C VAL A 266 -19.80 11.72 -1.11
N LYS A 267 -18.48 11.91 -1.27
CA LYS A 267 -17.53 10.82 -1.54
C LYS A 267 -17.47 9.82 -0.38
N TRP A 268 -17.81 10.21 0.85
CA TRP A 268 -17.89 9.30 1.99
C TRP A 268 -18.88 8.14 1.74
N ILE A 269 -20.04 8.44 1.15
CA ILE A 269 -21.05 7.45 0.78
C ILE A 269 -20.65 6.71 -0.51
N LEU A 270 -20.10 7.43 -1.49
CA LEU A 270 -19.70 6.82 -2.76
C LEU A 270 -18.56 5.81 -2.56
N ASP A 271 -17.58 6.12 -1.73
CA ASP A 271 -16.49 5.20 -1.41
C ASP A 271 -16.97 4.05 -0.51
N THR A 272 -17.97 4.28 0.35
CA THR A 272 -18.64 3.18 1.08
C THR A 272 -19.21 2.13 0.12
N ASP A 273 -19.82 2.57 -0.99
CA ASP A 273 -20.34 1.68 -2.05
C ASP A 273 -19.22 0.91 -2.75
N VAL A 274 -18.07 1.56 -2.97
CA VAL A 274 -16.91 0.96 -3.66
C VAL A 274 -16.23 -0.10 -2.79
N PHE A 275 -16.00 0.19 -1.50
CA PHE A 275 -15.27 -0.71 -0.61
C PHE A 275 -16.18 -1.70 0.12
N ASN A 276 -17.50 -1.49 0.07
CA ASN A 276 -18.51 -2.20 0.85
C ASN A 276 -18.20 -2.18 2.36
N GLU A 277 -17.70 -1.05 2.84
CA GLU A 277 -17.35 -0.79 4.24
C GLU A 277 -17.62 0.69 4.54
N TRP A 278 -18.18 1.01 5.70
CA TRP A 278 -18.37 2.41 6.08
C TRP A 278 -17.03 3.11 6.26
N MET A 279 -16.85 4.23 5.55
CA MET A 279 -15.59 4.97 5.51
C MET A 279 -15.33 5.77 6.78
N ASN A 280 -14.07 6.15 7.01
CA ASN A 280 -13.68 6.98 8.14
C ASN A 280 -14.10 8.44 7.91
N GLU A 281 -14.94 8.98 8.78
CA GLU A 281 -15.54 10.32 8.61
C GLU A 281 -14.48 11.43 8.53
N GLU A 282 -13.38 11.31 9.29
CA GLU A 282 -12.27 12.28 9.36
C GLU A 282 -11.64 12.60 7.99
N ASP A 283 -11.75 11.67 7.03
CA ASP A 283 -11.16 11.82 5.70
C ASP A 283 -11.96 12.75 4.81
N TYR A 284 -13.26 12.86 5.09
CA TYR A 284 -14.26 13.50 4.22
C TYR A 284 -14.83 14.78 4.84
N GLU A 285 -14.29 15.22 5.98
CA GLU A 285 -14.83 16.37 6.71
C GLU A 285 -14.76 17.68 5.93
N VAL A 286 -15.80 18.49 6.10
CA VAL A 286 -15.89 19.83 5.53
C VAL A 286 -16.28 20.88 6.57
N ASP A 287 -15.77 22.09 6.43
CA ASP A 287 -16.16 23.24 7.24
C ASP A 287 -17.54 23.80 6.84
N GLU A 288 -17.97 24.86 7.54
CA GLU A 288 -19.23 25.55 7.23
C GLU A 288 -19.25 26.20 5.83
N ASN A 289 -18.08 26.47 5.26
CA ASN A 289 -17.88 27.00 3.92
C ASN A 289 -17.74 25.89 2.86
N ARG A 290 -17.96 24.62 3.24
CA ARG A 290 -17.85 23.43 2.37
C ARG A 290 -16.43 23.15 1.89
N LYS A 291 -15.43 23.65 2.60
CA LYS A 291 -14.02 23.37 2.31
C LYS A 291 -13.57 22.13 3.08
N PRO A 292 -12.79 21.23 2.46
CA PRO A 292 -12.20 20.09 3.15
C PRO A 292 -11.39 20.55 4.35
N VAL A 293 -11.53 19.85 5.47
CA VAL A 293 -10.73 20.08 6.69
C VAL A 293 -9.98 18.80 7.08
N SER A 294 -8.82 18.99 7.70
CA SER A 294 -8.08 17.91 8.36
C SER A 294 -7.63 18.40 9.72
N PHE A 295 -8.00 17.66 10.75
CA PHE A 295 -7.58 17.97 12.12
C PHE A 295 -6.25 17.33 12.48
N ARG A 296 -5.96 16.16 11.89
CA ARG A 296 -4.70 15.44 12.05
C ARG A 296 -3.75 15.71 10.91
N GLN A 297 -2.45 15.63 11.19
CA GLN A 297 -1.40 15.71 10.18
C GLN A 297 -1.58 14.64 9.10
N ARG A 298 -1.58 15.09 7.84
CA ARG A 298 -1.53 14.23 6.65
C ARG A 298 -0.11 14.25 6.12
N ILE A 299 0.46 13.06 5.93
CA ILE A 299 1.81 12.88 5.41
C ILE A 299 1.66 12.51 3.94
N SER A 300 2.16 13.36 3.04
CA SER A 300 2.17 13.06 1.61
C SER A 300 3.12 11.89 1.33
N THR A 301 2.72 11.00 0.42
CA THR A 301 3.60 9.92 -0.05
C THR A 301 4.56 10.38 -1.14
N LYS A 302 4.36 11.58 -1.68
CA LYS A 302 5.29 12.22 -2.61
C LYS A 302 6.42 12.85 -1.80
N ASN A 303 7.64 12.60 -2.26
CA ASN A 303 8.88 13.07 -1.65
C ASN A 303 9.07 14.59 -1.85
N GLU A 304 8.13 15.41 -1.40
CA GLU A 304 8.25 16.86 -1.33
C GLU A 304 8.40 17.30 0.13
N GLU A 305 9.37 18.17 0.37
CA GLU A 305 9.67 18.70 1.70
C GLU A 305 8.41 19.21 2.41
N PRO A 306 8.29 18.99 3.73
CA PRO A 306 7.08 19.34 4.47
C PRO A 306 6.86 20.85 4.44
N VAL A 307 5.91 21.28 3.61
CA VAL A 307 5.35 22.63 3.66
C VAL A 307 4.60 22.75 4.98
N ARG A 308 5.25 23.41 5.94
CA ARG A 308 4.65 23.79 7.22
C ARG A 308 3.35 24.55 6.96
N SER A 309 2.29 24.11 7.61
CA SER A 309 1.01 24.82 7.71
C SER A 309 1.22 26.25 8.27
N PRO A 310 0.38 27.23 7.89
CA PRO A 310 0.61 28.62 8.23
C PRO A 310 0.53 28.86 9.75
N GLU A 311 1.57 29.51 10.26
CA GLU A 311 1.87 29.81 11.66
C GLU A 311 0.65 30.22 12.50
N ARG A 312 0.40 29.48 13.59
CA ARG A 312 -0.29 30.04 14.76
C ARG A 312 0.60 31.15 15.33
N ARG A 313 0.12 32.39 15.25
CA ARG A 313 0.68 33.55 15.94
C ARG A 313 0.69 33.32 17.44
N ASP A 314 1.84 32.93 18.00
CA ASP A 314 2.06 33.04 19.43
C ASP A 314 2.31 34.49 19.84
N ARG A 315 1.42 34.97 20.72
CA ARG A 315 1.52 36.29 21.37
C ARG A 315 2.61 36.23 22.45
N LYS A 316 3.72 36.88 22.09
CA LYS A 316 4.84 37.39 22.90
C LYS A 316 4.52 37.77 24.37
N ALA A 317 5.32 37.23 25.30
CA ALA A 317 5.59 37.83 26.61
C ALA A 317 6.92 38.62 26.57
N SER A 318 6.97 39.72 27.32
CA SER A 318 7.94 40.82 27.23
C SER A 318 9.20 40.65 28.09
N ALA A 319 10.35 41.11 27.59
CA ALA A 319 11.36 41.82 28.39
C ALA A 319 12.22 42.75 27.52
N ASN A 320 12.55 43.92 28.06
CA ASN A 320 13.08 45.13 27.42
C ASN A 320 14.62 45.17 27.30
N SER A 321 15.14 45.73 26.20
CA SER A 321 16.21 46.76 26.26
C SER A 321 16.22 47.70 25.03
N ARG A 322 15.98 48.99 25.32
CA ARG A 322 16.09 50.25 24.54
C ARG A 322 17.48 50.42 23.88
N LYS A 323 17.77 51.20 22.81
CA LYS A 323 17.22 52.34 22.01
C LYS A 323 18.10 52.37 20.70
N ARG A 324 17.63 52.72 19.50
CA ARG A 324 17.60 54.09 18.90
C ARG A 324 17.04 54.01 17.45
N LYS A 325 16.26 55.02 17.05
CA LYS A 325 15.85 55.45 15.68
C LYS A 325 16.03 56.99 15.64
N PRO A 326 16.25 57.69 14.50
CA PRO A 326 15.25 57.87 13.42
C PRO A 326 15.76 58.00 11.95
N SER A 327 14.78 57.90 11.03
CA SER A 327 14.60 57.94 9.55
C SER A 327 15.33 59.05 8.74
N PRO A 328 15.09 59.30 7.41
CA PRO A 328 14.23 58.66 6.37
C PRO A 328 14.85 58.50 4.93
N SER A 329 14.12 57.91 3.97
CA SER A 329 14.47 57.78 2.53
C SER A 329 14.09 59.01 1.66
N PRO A 330 14.76 59.21 0.49
CA PRO A 330 14.15 59.82 -0.71
C PRO A 330 14.40 59.04 -2.06
N PRO A 331 13.74 59.43 -3.19
CA PRO A 331 13.26 58.58 -4.31
C PRO A 331 14.14 58.63 -5.62
N PRO A 332 13.79 57.93 -6.74
CA PRO A 332 14.66 57.80 -7.92
C PRO A 332 14.50 58.94 -8.94
N PRO A 333 15.53 59.24 -9.76
CA PRO A 333 15.48 60.31 -10.74
C PRO A 333 14.99 59.86 -12.13
N THR A 334 14.12 60.69 -12.72
CA THR A 334 13.79 60.75 -14.15
C THR A 334 14.55 61.90 -14.82
N ALA A 335 14.95 61.74 -16.08
CA ALA A 335 15.27 62.84 -17.02
C ALA A 335 14.87 62.38 -18.45
N THR A 336 13.73 62.86 -18.98
CA THR A 336 13.55 63.97 -19.97
C THR A 336 13.95 63.61 -21.41
N GLU A 337 12.96 63.36 -22.28
CA GLU A 337 12.44 64.26 -23.35
C GLU A 337 13.34 64.32 -24.61
N SER A 338 12.88 64.11 -25.85
CA SER A 338 11.87 64.94 -26.52
C SER A 338 11.51 64.47 -27.96
N ARG A 339 10.21 64.64 -28.28
CA ARG A 339 9.56 65.14 -29.53
C ARG A 339 9.58 64.34 -30.86
N LYS A 340 8.36 63.90 -31.27
CA LYS A 340 7.47 64.33 -32.40
C LYS A 340 7.97 63.95 -33.82
N LYS A 341 7.17 63.42 -34.77
CA LYS A 341 5.79 63.78 -35.18
C LYS A 341 5.26 62.79 -36.26
N SER A 342 4.04 62.27 -36.03
CA SER A 342 2.86 62.25 -36.92
C SER A 342 2.78 61.55 -38.30
N GLY A 343 1.77 60.66 -38.40
CA GLY A 343 0.82 60.49 -39.52
C GLY A 343 0.98 59.23 -40.37
N LYS A 344 -0.04 58.62 -41.01
CA LYS A 344 -1.52 58.65 -40.99
C LYS A 344 -2.01 57.52 -41.94
N LYS A 345 -3.01 56.72 -41.52
CA LYS A 345 -4.07 55.96 -42.26
C LYS A 345 -3.77 54.98 -43.43
N GLY A 346 -4.54 53.87 -43.44
CA GLY A 346 -5.06 53.10 -44.61
C GLY A 346 -4.81 51.59 -44.51
N GLN A 347 -5.71 50.71 -44.06
CA GLN A 347 -6.95 50.12 -44.62
C GLN A 347 -6.75 48.90 -45.58
N ALA A 348 -7.32 47.75 -45.15
CA ALA A 348 -7.93 46.61 -45.88
C ALA A 348 -7.13 45.62 -46.79
N SER A 349 -7.14 44.35 -46.36
CA SER A 349 -7.73 43.16 -47.03
C SER A 349 -7.00 42.34 -48.13
N LEU A 350 -6.81 41.05 -47.81
CA LEU A 350 -7.02 39.79 -48.58
C LEU A 350 -6.03 39.27 -49.68
N TYR A 351 -5.84 37.93 -49.59
CA TYR A 351 -5.41 36.90 -50.57
C TYR A 351 -3.96 36.80 -51.10
N GLY A 352 -3.27 35.72 -50.70
CA GLY A 352 -2.94 34.60 -51.61
C GLY A 352 -1.64 34.56 -52.44
N LYS A 353 -0.80 33.56 -52.08
CA LYS A 353 0.06 32.67 -52.94
C LYS A 353 1.47 33.11 -53.44
N ARG A 354 2.47 32.36 -52.90
CA ARG A 354 3.67 31.71 -53.52
C ARG A 354 4.74 32.57 -54.23
N ARG A 355 6.02 32.44 -53.81
CA ARG A 355 7.00 31.43 -54.29
C ARG A 355 8.36 31.47 -53.53
N SER A 356 8.82 30.28 -53.12
CA SER A 356 10.22 29.73 -53.10
C SER A 356 11.34 30.33 -52.24
N GLN A 357 11.94 29.53 -51.33
CA GLN A 357 13.25 28.82 -51.44
C GLN A 357 13.51 28.02 -50.14
N LYS A 358 13.48 26.67 -50.15
CA LYS A 358 14.62 25.70 -50.13
C LYS A 358 15.44 25.78 -48.81
N GLU A 359 15.61 24.74 -47.99
CA GLU A 359 16.14 23.39 -48.27
C GLU A 359 15.55 22.30 -47.33
N GLU A 360 15.21 21.15 -47.93
CA GLU A 360 15.06 19.82 -47.32
C GLU A 360 16.38 19.07 -47.53
N ASP A 361 16.82 18.30 -46.54
CA ASP A 361 17.50 17.03 -46.76
C ASP A 361 16.67 15.95 -46.05
N GLU A 362 16.07 15.11 -46.87
CA GLU A 362 15.34 13.89 -46.52
C GLU A 362 16.35 12.78 -46.15
N GLN A 363 16.03 11.95 -45.15
CA GLN A 363 16.60 10.62 -45.06
C GLN A 363 15.44 9.62 -45.19
N GLU A 364 15.43 8.93 -46.33
CA GLU A 364 14.35 8.07 -46.82
C GLU A 364 14.12 6.83 -45.94
N ASP A 365 12.84 6.57 -45.62
CA ASP A 365 12.37 5.35 -44.96
C ASP A 365 12.23 4.22 -46.00
N LEU A 366 13.21 3.31 -45.99
CA LEU A 366 13.33 2.17 -46.90
C LEU A 366 12.37 1.00 -46.57
N THR A 367 11.38 1.19 -45.69
CA THR A 367 10.39 0.14 -45.35
C THR A 367 8.94 0.52 -45.62
N LYS A 368 8.71 1.66 -46.27
CA LYS A 368 7.37 2.18 -46.59
C LYS A 368 6.49 1.23 -47.41
N ASP A 369 7.09 0.27 -48.11
CA ASP A 369 6.41 -0.70 -48.97
C ASP A 369 6.26 -2.12 -48.35
N MET A 370 6.55 -2.30 -47.05
CA MET A 370 6.19 -3.55 -46.37
C MET A 370 4.73 -3.50 -45.90
N GLU A 371 3.86 -4.28 -46.54
CA GLU A 371 2.46 -4.40 -46.14
C GLU A 371 2.32 -5.09 -44.76
N ASP A 372 1.46 -4.54 -43.90
CA ASP A 372 1.09 -5.15 -42.63
C ASP A 372 0.42 -6.52 -42.87
N PRO A 373 0.83 -7.59 -42.16
CA PRO A 373 0.20 -8.89 -42.35
C PRO A 373 -1.25 -8.83 -41.88
N THR A 374 -2.15 -9.31 -42.75
CA THR A 374 -3.59 -9.38 -42.50
C THR A 374 -3.90 -10.35 -41.37
N PRO A 375 -4.80 -9.99 -40.43
CA PRO A 375 -5.15 -10.87 -39.33
C PRO A 375 -6.09 -11.96 -39.85
N VAL A 376 -5.68 -13.23 -39.77
CA VAL A 376 -6.60 -14.35 -39.98
C VAL A 376 -6.59 -15.29 -38.77
N PRO A 377 -7.77 -15.73 -38.30
CA PRO A 377 -7.94 -16.49 -37.08
C PRO A 377 -7.74 -17.99 -37.33
N ASN A 378 -7.45 -18.73 -36.25
CA ASN A 378 -7.96 -20.07 -35.92
C ASN A 378 -6.86 -20.94 -35.26
N ILE A 379 -7.21 -21.50 -34.10
CA ILE A 379 -6.44 -22.53 -33.38
C ILE A 379 -6.76 -23.85 -34.08
N GLU A 380 -5.73 -24.61 -34.47
CA GLU A 380 -5.89 -25.98 -34.96
C GLU A 380 -5.16 -26.96 -34.02
N GLU A 381 -5.94 -27.88 -33.46
CA GLU A 381 -5.54 -28.94 -32.54
C GLU A 381 -4.88 -30.09 -33.32
N VAL A 382 -3.60 -30.37 -33.04
CA VAL A 382 -2.91 -31.54 -33.61
C VAL A 382 -3.09 -32.74 -32.68
N VAL A 383 -3.99 -33.65 -33.08
CA VAL A 383 -4.11 -35.01 -32.54
C VAL A 383 -3.04 -35.90 -33.17
N LEU A 384 -2.19 -36.54 -32.36
CA LEU A 384 -1.22 -37.53 -32.80
C LEU A 384 -1.79 -38.97 -32.70
N PRO A 385 -1.55 -39.87 -33.69
CA PRO A 385 -2.10 -41.23 -33.72
C PRO A 385 -1.45 -42.20 -32.72
N LYS A 386 -2.21 -43.23 -32.35
CA LYS A 386 -1.86 -44.33 -31.43
C LYS A 386 -0.94 -45.40 -32.04
N ASN A 387 -0.14 -46.01 -31.12
CA ASN A 387 0.57 -47.30 -31.12
C ASN A 387 1.88 -47.42 -31.93
N VAL A 388 3.02 -47.70 -31.24
CA VAL A 388 3.62 -49.05 -31.00
C VAL A 388 4.61 -48.97 -29.79
N ASN A 389 4.70 -50.07 -29.02
CA ASN A 389 5.39 -50.30 -27.73
C ASN A 389 6.95 -50.35 -27.79
N PRO A 390 7.66 -50.38 -26.63
CA PRO A 390 8.96 -49.73 -26.41
C PRO A 390 10.17 -50.68 -26.36
N LYS A 391 11.38 -50.13 -26.60
CA LYS A 391 12.64 -50.52 -25.94
C LYS A 391 13.62 -49.35 -25.94
N LYS A 392 14.08 -48.96 -24.73
CA LYS A 392 15.49 -48.61 -24.37
C LYS A 392 16.05 -47.31 -25.01
N ASP A 393 16.58 -46.27 -24.37
CA ASP A 393 17.15 -45.95 -23.05
C ASP A 393 16.80 -44.48 -22.72
N SER A 394 16.67 -44.09 -21.45
CA SER A 394 16.97 -42.71 -21.02
C SER A 394 17.25 -42.66 -19.53
N GLU A 395 18.54 -42.53 -19.23
CA GLU A 395 19.15 -42.36 -17.92
C GLU A 395 19.08 -40.87 -17.55
N ASN A 396 18.28 -40.52 -16.52
CA ASN A 396 18.58 -39.52 -15.49
C ASN A 396 17.31 -39.05 -14.76
N THR A 397 16.97 -39.71 -13.65
CA THR A 397 16.29 -39.11 -12.48
C THR A 397 16.64 -39.91 -11.22
N PRO A 398 17.14 -39.29 -10.13
CA PRO A 398 17.18 -39.95 -8.83
C PRO A 398 15.81 -39.90 -8.15
N VAL A 399 15.36 -41.08 -7.76
CA VAL A 399 14.06 -41.41 -7.19
C VAL A 399 14.00 -41.06 -5.69
N LYS A 400 12.78 -40.72 -5.25
CA LYS A 400 12.39 -40.36 -3.90
C LYS A 400 12.14 -41.60 -3.02
N GLY A 401 12.83 -41.68 -1.88
CA GLY A 401 12.28 -42.19 -0.61
C GLY A 401 12.60 -43.64 -0.21
N GLY A 402 13.10 -43.81 1.02
CA GLY A 402 13.17 -45.10 1.73
C GLY A 402 13.92 -45.04 3.07
N THR A 403 13.17 -44.95 4.16
CA THR A 403 13.53 -45.01 5.59
C THR A 403 14.15 -46.34 6.06
N VAL A 404 15.15 -46.28 6.96
CA VAL A 404 15.48 -47.24 8.06
C VAL A 404 16.22 -46.43 9.17
N ALA A 405 15.66 -46.23 10.36
CA ALA A 405 15.88 -46.99 11.62
C ALA A 405 17.38 -47.12 12.00
N ASP A 406 17.90 -46.33 12.95
CA ASP A 406 17.92 -46.50 14.43
C ASP A 406 19.19 -47.26 14.93
N LEU A 407 19.66 -46.93 16.14
CA LEU A 407 20.91 -47.30 16.86
C LEU A 407 22.10 -46.33 16.62
N ASP A 408 22.79 -45.74 17.61
CA ASP A 408 23.00 -46.15 19.02
C ASP A 408 23.40 -44.95 19.91
N GLU A 409 22.94 -44.95 21.16
CA GLU A 409 23.28 -44.03 22.26
C GLU A 409 24.32 -44.67 23.19
N GLN A 410 25.45 -44.01 23.47
CA GLN A 410 26.19 -43.99 24.77
C GLN A 410 27.54 -43.29 24.59
N ASP A 411 27.82 -42.21 25.31
CA ASP A 411 28.39 -42.27 26.66
C ASP A 411 28.67 -40.84 27.20
N GLU A 412 28.54 -40.68 28.52
CA GLU A 412 28.72 -39.43 29.26
C GLU A 412 30.11 -39.32 29.95
N GLU A 413 30.47 -38.05 30.24
CA GLU A 413 31.38 -37.50 31.26
C GLU A 413 32.92 -37.71 31.20
N ALA A 414 33.66 -36.59 31.05
CA ALA A 414 34.62 -36.10 32.05
C ALA A 414 35.35 -34.77 31.67
N VAL A 415 35.05 -33.70 32.44
CA VAL A 415 35.89 -32.66 33.06
C VAL A 415 37.06 -31.93 32.33
N THR A 416 37.04 -30.58 32.43
CA THR A 416 38.15 -29.61 32.74
C THR A 416 38.47 -28.46 31.75
N THR A 417 38.24 -27.22 32.24
CA THR A 417 39.05 -25.97 32.20
C THR A 417 39.66 -25.38 30.90
N GLY A 418 39.23 -24.14 30.56
CA GLY A 418 40.08 -22.93 30.63
C GLY A 418 40.79 -22.36 29.37
N GLY A 419 40.32 -21.19 28.87
CA GLY A 419 41.12 -19.94 28.73
C GLY A 419 41.89 -19.55 27.44
N LYS A 420 41.50 -18.37 26.88
CA LYS A 420 42.29 -17.24 26.28
C LYS A 420 42.95 -17.34 24.88
N GLU A 421 42.63 -16.41 23.94
CA GLU A 421 43.40 -15.21 23.44
C GLU A 421 44.59 -15.61 22.53
N ASP A 422 45.09 -14.93 21.48
CA ASP A 422 44.78 -13.78 20.62
C ASP A 422 45.84 -13.78 19.49
N GLU A 423 45.65 -12.95 18.46
CA GLU A 423 46.65 -12.29 17.58
C GLU A 423 47.38 -12.99 16.39
N ASP A 424 47.31 -12.24 15.28
CA ASP A 424 48.05 -12.26 14.00
C ASP A 424 49.32 -11.39 14.07
N PRO A 425 50.33 -11.60 13.19
CA PRO A 425 51.17 -10.49 12.74
C PRO A 425 51.40 -10.46 11.21
N SER A 426 50.71 -9.53 10.55
CA SER A 426 51.19 -8.50 9.59
C SER A 426 52.62 -8.58 8.97
N LYS A 427 52.72 -8.47 7.62
CA LYS A 427 53.33 -7.35 6.83
C LYS A 427 53.90 -7.75 5.46
N GLY A 428 53.58 -6.98 4.42
CA GLY A 428 54.39 -6.88 3.18
C GLY A 428 53.69 -6.28 1.96
N ASP A 429 53.76 -4.96 1.78
CA ASP A 429 53.53 -4.21 0.53
C ASP A 429 54.91 -4.00 -0.18
N PRO A 430 55.03 -3.95 -1.53
CA PRO A 430 54.87 -2.67 -2.24
C PRO A 430 54.24 -2.75 -3.66
N SER A 431 53.29 -1.84 -3.91
CA SER A 431 53.22 -0.94 -5.08
C SER A 431 53.02 -1.52 -6.50
N ARG A 432 51.81 -1.33 -7.03
CA ARG A 432 51.60 -0.67 -8.34
C ARG A 432 50.18 -0.12 -8.51
N SER A 433 50.10 1.20 -8.53
CA SER A 433 48.99 2.04 -8.98
C SER A 433 48.49 1.69 -10.39
N VAL A 434 47.17 1.57 -10.61
CA VAL A 434 46.32 2.27 -11.62
C VAL A 434 44.84 1.99 -11.28
N ASP A 435 44.01 3.03 -11.16
CA ASP A 435 42.53 3.01 -11.15
C ASP A 435 42.05 3.26 -12.61
N PRO A 436 41.04 2.54 -13.16
CA PRO A 436 39.66 3.06 -13.10
C PRO A 436 38.53 2.01 -13.12
N GLY A 437 37.40 2.36 -12.50
CA GLY A 437 36.07 2.01 -13.04
C GLY A 437 35.44 0.71 -12.52
N GLU A 438 34.52 0.88 -11.59
CA GLU A 438 33.69 -0.15 -10.99
C GLU A 438 32.79 -0.86 -12.03
N ASP A 439 33.07 -2.13 -12.30
CA ASP A 439 32.18 -3.02 -13.06
C ASP A 439 31.95 -4.29 -12.23
N ASN A 440 31.24 -4.14 -11.11
CA ASN A 440 30.77 -5.27 -10.31
C ASN A 440 29.52 -5.89 -10.95
N VAL A 441 29.67 -6.50 -12.12
CA VAL A 441 28.68 -7.42 -12.69
C VAL A 441 28.99 -8.80 -12.11
N THR A 442 28.09 -9.33 -11.29
CA THR A 442 28.20 -10.72 -10.80
C THR A 442 28.33 -11.66 -12.00
N GLU A 443 29.35 -12.52 -12.02
CA GLU A 443 29.56 -13.47 -13.11
C GLU A 443 28.28 -14.30 -13.35
N GLN A 444 27.76 -14.21 -14.57
CA GLN A 444 26.58 -14.96 -14.97
C GLN A 444 26.91 -16.45 -15.09
N THR A 445 26.44 -17.26 -14.13
CA THR A 445 26.76 -18.70 -14.06
C THR A 445 25.95 -19.58 -15.02
N ASN A 446 24.95 -19.03 -15.71
CA ASN A 446 24.05 -19.78 -16.60
C ASN A 446 23.77 -19.01 -17.90
N HIS A 447 23.74 -19.70 -19.04
CA HIS A 447 23.36 -19.07 -20.31
C HIS A 447 21.90 -18.59 -20.30
N ILE A 448 21.68 -17.30 -20.56
CA ILE A 448 20.35 -16.74 -20.80
C ILE A 448 19.98 -17.02 -22.25
N ILE A 449 18.90 -17.77 -22.47
CA ILE A 449 18.33 -17.98 -23.80
C ILE A 449 17.24 -16.93 -24.01
N ILE A 450 17.49 -15.97 -24.90
CA ILE A 450 16.52 -14.95 -25.27
C ILE A 450 15.52 -15.55 -26.28
N PRO A 451 14.20 -15.52 -26.00
CA PRO A 451 13.20 -15.95 -26.97
C PRO A 451 13.25 -15.13 -28.26
N SER A 452 12.97 -15.75 -29.41
CA SER A 452 13.08 -15.10 -30.73
C SER A 452 12.21 -13.84 -30.88
N TYR A 453 11.07 -13.76 -30.18
CA TYR A 453 10.20 -12.57 -30.18
C TYR A 453 10.78 -11.37 -29.39
N ALA A 454 11.80 -11.59 -28.56
CA ALA A 454 12.49 -10.56 -27.78
C ALA A 454 13.85 -10.16 -28.40
N SER A 455 14.18 -10.69 -29.58
CA SER A 455 15.45 -10.42 -30.28
C SER A 455 15.62 -8.98 -30.77
N TRP A 456 14.56 -8.18 -30.74
CA TRP A 456 14.61 -6.75 -31.09
C TRP A 456 15.18 -5.88 -29.96
N PHE A 457 15.30 -6.39 -28.74
CA PHE A 457 15.79 -5.63 -27.58
C PHE A 457 17.25 -5.98 -27.25
N ASP A 458 18.10 -4.96 -27.11
CA ASP A 458 19.52 -5.08 -26.74
C ASP A 458 19.85 -4.03 -25.66
N TYR A 459 20.50 -4.45 -24.58
CA TYR A 459 20.91 -3.54 -23.51
C TYR A 459 21.95 -2.50 -23.96
N ASN A 460 22.72 -2.80 -25.00
CA ASN A 460 23.81 -1.94 -25.45
C ASN A 460 23.38 -0.96 -26.55
N CYS A 461 22.18 -1.12 -27.12
CA CYS A 461 21.72 -0.35 -28.27
C CYS A 461 20.23 -0.04 -28.20
N ILE A 462 19.86 1.21 -28.47
CA ILE A 462 18.45 1.63 -28.51
C ILE A 462 17.81 1.22 -29.84
N HIS A 463 16.81 0.34 -29.79
CA HIS A 463 16.16 -0.20 -30.99
C HIS A 463 15.19 0.82 -31.64
N VAL A 464 14.92 0.65 -32.94
CA VAL A 464 14.00 1.52 -33.70
C VAL A 464 12.57 1.51 -33.17
N ILE A 465 12.14 0.40 -32.57
CA ILE A 465 10.83 0.27 -31.90
C ILE A 465 10.76 1.20 -30.68
N GLU A 466 11.83 1.29 -29.89
CA GLU A 466 11.91 2.18 -28.72
C GLU A 466 11.91 3.65 -29.13
N ARG A 467 12.65 3.99 -30.19
CA ARG A 467 12.65 5.35 -30.76
C ARG A 467 11.27 5.78 -31.26
N ARG A 468 10.51 4.84 -31.83
CA ARG A 468 9.14 5.08 -32.32
C ARG A 468 8.12 5.16 -31.18
N ALA A 469 8.29 4.38 -30.12
CA ALA A 469 7.39 4.37 -28.97
C ALA A 469 7.56 5.61 -28.07
N LEU A 470 8.78 6.17 -27.99
CA LEU A 470 9.10 7.31 -27.12
C LEU A 470 9.86 8.43 -27.87
N PRO A 471 9.27 9.05 -28.91
CA PRO A 471 9.94 10.04 -29.75
C PRO A 471 10.38 11.30 -28.97
N GLU A 472 9.79 11.58 -27.80
CA GLU A 472 10.15 12.68 -26.93
C GLU A 472 11.50 12.53 -26.22
N PHE A 473 12.06 11.31 -26.13
CA PHE A 473 13.39 11.05 -25.57
C PHE A 473 14.52 11.22 -26.60
N PHE A 474 14.16 11.28 -27.89
CA PHE A 474 15.13 11.28 -29.00
C PHE A 474 15.10 12.57 -29.83
N ASN A 475 14.24 13.54 -29.50
CA ASN A 475 14.06 14.77 -30.29
C ASN A 475 14.88 15.98 -29.80
N GLY A 476 15.63 15.85 -28.69
CA GLY A 476 16.52 16.89 -28.16
C GLY A 476 15.84 18.17 -27.69
N LYS A 477 14.50 18.22 -27.63
CA LYS A 477 13.76 19.43 -27.22
C LYS A 477 13.71 19.62 -25.71
N ASN A 478 13.84 18.53 -24.95
CA ASN A 478 13.76 18.54 -23.49
C ASN A 478 15.10 18.10 -22.90
N LYS A 479 15.76 18.99 -22.15
CA LYS A 479 17.10 18.74 -21.58
C LYS A 479 17.14 17.60 -20.55
N SER A 480 15.98 17.20 -20.00
CA SER A 480 15.83 16.10 -19.04
C SER A 480 15.38 14.78 -19.69
N LYS A 481 15.26 14.72 -21.01
CA LYS A 481 14.84 13.53 -21.76
C LYS A 481 15.85 13.25 -22.86
N THR A 482 17.01 12.78 -22.43
CA THR A 482 18.12 12.37 -23.28
C THR A 482 18.17 10.85 -23.37
N PRO A 483 18.70 10.27 -24.45
CA PRO A 483 18.91 8.81 -24.57
C PRO A 483 19.82 8.21 -23.48
N GLU A 484 20.57 9.06 -22.79
CA GLU A 484 21.57 8.72 -21.76
C GLU A 484 21.00 8.76 -20.32
N MET A 485 19.74 9.19 -20.14
CA MET A 485 19.01 9.21 -18.85
C MET A 485 17.87 8.21 -18.88
#